data_AF-A0A8T5GJ41-F1
#
_entry.id   AF-A0A8T5GJ41-F1
#
_cell.length_a   1.000
_cell.length_b   1.000
_cell.length_c   1.000
_cell.angle_alpha   90.00
_cell.angle_beta   90.00
_cell.angle_gamma   90.00
#
_symmetry.space_group_name_H-M   'P 1'
#
loop_
_entity.id
_entity.type
_entity.pdbx_description
1 polymer ?
#
loop_
_entity_poly.entity_id
_entity_poly.type
_entity_poly.pdbx_seq_one_letter_code
_entity_poly.pdbx_strand_id
1 'polypeptide(L)'
;MKNEKTNENRDELAAIGIGAMIVFIALILVAAVAAAVIIQTAEKLQQNAQSTGEDTTDMMAGKIFINSIVLTGAGGAGTNLYMTFELAPGSDSLLATAIEYNIICEGTGGGTGLSQFGNFGSTAAPATTITSTVASQLGTAGPAVTINPGATYTVIITPTGNCAPAALASDTLVVQAGAGGFTYEVLKYGATTNAGDVVV
;
A
#
# COMPACT_ATOMS: atom_id res chain seq x y z
N MET A 1 -8.18 -1.95 89.89
CA MET A 1 -9.04 -1.50 88.79
C MET A 1 -8.41 -0.48 87.83
N LYS A 2 -7.27 0.18 88.13
CA LYS A 2 -6.66 1.18 87.22
C LYS A 2 -5.81 0.58 86.07
N ASN A 3 -5.23 -0.62 86.25
CA ASN A 3 -4.37 -1.27 85.26
C ASN A 3 -5.13 -1.88 84.08
N GLU A 4 -6.41 -2.23 84.26
CA GLU A 4 -7.24 -2.90 83.24
C GLU A 4 -7.65 -1.93 82.13
N LYS A 5 -8.04 -0.69 82.46
CA LYS A 5 -8.36 0.37 81.47
C LYS A 5 -7.19 0.80 80.60
N THR A 6 -5.94 0.61 81.05
CA THR A 6 -4.75 0.96 80.25
C THR A 6 -4.41 -0.14 79.24
N ASN A 7 -4.81 -1.39 79.50
CA ASN A 7 -4.59 -2.51 78.59
C ASN A 7 -5.58 -2.49 77.41
N GLU A 8 -6.87 -2.25 77.68
CA GLU A 8 -7.92 -2.09 76.67
C GLU A 8 -7.57 -0.99 75.63
N ASN A 9 -7.10 0.18 76.10
CA ASN A 9 -6.67 1.26 75.20
C ASN A 9 -5.46 0.88 74.32
N ARG A 10 -4.57 -0.01 74.81
CA ARG A 10 -3.41 -0.47 74.03
C ARG A 10 -3.81 -1.50 72.98
N ASP A 11 -4.76 -2.37 73.31
CA ASP A 11 -5.31 -3.36 72.39
C ASP A 11 -6.13 -2.69 71.28
N GLU A 12 -6.84 -1.60 71.59
CA GLU A 12 -7.56 -0.79 70.60
C GLU A 12 -6.60 -0.04 69.64
N LEU A 13 -5.50 0.50 70.15
CA LEU A 13 -4.43 1.09 69.33
C LEU A 13 -3.75 0.04 68.43
N ALA A 14 -3.51 -1.17 68.94
CA ALA A 14 -2.96 -2.27 68.17
C ALA A 14 -3.92 -2.72 67.06
N ALA A 15 -5.23 -2.81 67.35
CA ALA A 15 -6.26 -3.16 66.36
C ALA A 15 -6.36 -2.12 65.23
N ILE A 16 -6.28 -0.82 65.54
CA ILE A 16 -6.23 0.26 64.54
C ILE A 16 -4.99 0.14 63.65
N GLY A 17 -3.83 -0.17 64.24
CA GLY A 17 -2.57 -0.36 63.50
C GLY A 17 -2.64 -1.54 62.52
N ILE A 18 -3.25 -2.66 62.91
CA ILE A 18 -3.48 -3.80 62.02
C ILE A 18 -4.45 -3.42 60.90
N GLY A 19 -5.54 -2.71 61.22
CA GLY A 19 -6.47 -2.19 60.21
C GLY A 19 -5.79 -1.27 59.18
N ALA A 20 -4.89 -0.39 59.64
CA ALA A 20 -4.12 0.49 58.77
C ALA A 20 -3.15 -0.28 57.86
N MET A 21 -2.48 -1.32 58.36
CA MET A 21 -1.61 -2.19 57.55
C MET A 21 -2.40 -2.94 56.47
N ILE A 22 -3.60 -3.44 56.79
CA ILE A 22 -4.45 -4.14 55.81
C ILE A 22 -4.84 -3.21 54.67
N VAL A 23 -5.29 -1.99 54.99
CA VAL A 23 -5.64 -0.99 53.97
C VAL A 23 -4.42 -0.59 53.15
N PHE A 24 -3.26 -0.44 53.78
CA PHE A 24 -2.02 -0.12 53.08
C PHE A 24 -1.65 -1.17 52.03
N ILE A 25 -1.71 -2.46 52.39
CA ILE A 25 -1.45 -3.55 51.45
C ILE A 25 -2.50 -3.58 50.34
N ALA A 26 -3.78 -3.40 50.67
CA ALA A 26 -4.86 -3.36 49.68
C ALA A 26 -4.66 -2.23 48.66
N LEU A 27 -4.26 -1.04 49.11
CA LEU A 27 -3.97 0.10 48.22
C LEU A 27 -2.80 -0.18 47.27
N ILE A 28 -1.75 -0.85 47.76
CA ILE A 28 -0.61 -1.23 46.92
C ILE A 28 -1.06 -2.21 45.81
N LEU A 29 -1.90 -3.19 46.15
CA LEU A 29 -2.40 -4.16 45.17
C LEU A 29 -3.29 -3.49 44.10
N VAL A 30 -4.17 -2.58 44.51
CA VAL A 30 -4.99 -1.80 43.56
C VAL A 30 -4.11 -0.92 42.67
N ALA A 31 -3.11 -0.25 43.25
CA ALA A 31 -2.17 0.57 42.50
C ALA A 31 -1.37 -0.24 41.48
N ALA A 32 -0.94 -1.47 41.83
CA ALA A 32 -0.22 -2.35 40.94
C ALA A 32 -1.07 -2.78 39.72
N VAL A 33 -2.34 -3.14 39.94
CA VAL A 33 -3.26 -3.49 38.83
C VAL A 33 -3.53 -2.28 37.94
N ALA A 34 -3.77 -1.10 38.53
CA ALA A 34 -3.97 0.13 37.78
C ALA A 34 -2.74 0.50 36.93
N ALA A 35 -1.53 0.40 37.51
CA ALA A 35 -0.28 0.63 36.78
C ALA A 35 -0.11 -0.34 35.61
N ALA A 36 -0.42 -1.64 35.81
CA ALA A 36 -0.33 -2.63 34.75
C ALA A 36 -1.25 -2.30 33.56
N VAL A 37 -2.49 -1.87 33.82
CA VAL A 37 -3.43 -1.47 32.76
C VAL A 37 -2.97 -0.20 32.04
N ILE A 38 -2.44 0.79 32.78
CA ILE A 38 -1.89 2.02 32.19
C ILE A 38 -0.70 1.69 31.28
N ILE A 39 0.22 0.84 31.73
CA ILE A 39 1.39 0.43 30.93
C ILE A 39 0.92 -0.31 29.68
N GLN A 40 0.02 -1.28 29.82
CA GLN A 40 -0.48 -2.04 28.67
C GLN A 40 -1.17 -1.15 27.63
N THR A 41 -1.97 -0.18 28.08
CA THR A 41 -2.61 0.76 27.16
C THR A 41 -1.59 1.69 26.51
N ALA A 42 -0.60 2.18 27.27
CA ALA A 42 0.48 2.99 26.72
C ALA A 42 1.32 2.22 25.67
N GLU A 43 1.67 0.96 25.93
CA GLU A 43 2.40 0.11 25.00
C GLU A 43 1.59 -0.18 23.74
N LYS A 44 0.30 -0.50 23.89
CA LYS A 44 -0.59 -0.71 22.75
C LYS A 44 -0.73 0.55 21.89
N LEU A 45 -0.88 1.71 22.51
CA LEU A 45 -0.94 2.98 21.79
C LEU A 45 0.38 3.27 21.06
N GLN A 46 1.53 2.97 21.67
CA GLN A 46 2.83 3.13 21.03
C GLN A 46 3.01 2.18 19.83
N GLN A 47 2.65 0.90 19.97
CA GLN A 47 2.72 -0.06 18.86
C GLN A 47 1.78 0.33 17.72
N ASN A 48 0.55 0.75 18.04
CA ASN A 48 -0.39 1.26 17.04
C ASN A 48 0.13 2.52 16.35
N ALA A 49 0.72 3.45 17.10
CA ALA A 49 1.30 4.68 16.55
C ALA A 49 2.50 4.37 15.65
N GLN A 50 3.34 3.40 16.02
CA GLN A 50 4.46 2.96 15.20
C GLN A 50 3.98 2.31 13.91
N SER A 51 3.08 1.32 13.99
CA SER A 51 2.51 0.65 12.81
C SER A 51 1.81 1.63 11.89
N THR A 52 1.05 2.60 12.42
CA THR A 52 0.41 3.64 11.60
C THR A 52 1.44 4.55 10.95
N GLY A 53 2.54 4.85 11.64
CA GLY A 53 3.65 5.63 11.10
C GLY A 53 4.38 4.91 9.97
N GLU A 54 4.62 3.61 10.14
CA GLU A 54 5.19 2.73 9.11
C GLU A 54 4.25 2.67 7.89
N ASP A 55 2.97 2.34 8.08
CA ASP A 55 1.97 2.30 7.00
C ASP A 55 1.85 3.65 6.26
N THR A 56 1.89 4.77 6.98
CA THR A 56 1.84 6.11 6.37
C THR A 56 3.10 6.41 5.56
N THR A 57 4.26 6.00 6.08
CA THR A 57 5.54 6.15 5.38
C THR A 57 5.52 5.31 4.10
N ASP A 58 5.06 4.06 4.18
CA ASP A 58 4.95 3.16 3.04
C ASP A 58 3.93 3.66 2.01
N MET A 59 2.80 4.22 2.43
CA MET A 59 1.82 4.86 1.53
C MET A 59 2.36 6.12 0.82
N MET A 60 3.24 6.88 1.49
CA MET A 60 3.85 8.09 0.92
C MET A 60 5.05 7.78 0.04
N ALA A 61 5.90 6.84 0.46
CA ALA A 61 7.12 6.45 -0.22
C ALA A 61 6.84 5.46 -1.36
N GLY A 62 5.91 4.53 -1.19
CA GLY A 62 5.51 3.54 -2.19
C GLY A 62 4.66 4.13 -3.31
N LYS A 63 5.26 4.95 -4.18
CA LYS A 63 4.64 5.42 -5.42
C LYS A 63 5.44 4.97 -6.62
N ILE A 64 4.77 4.88 -7.77
CA ILE A 64 5.42 4.65 -9.06
C ILE A 64 5.37 5.94 -9.86
N PHE A 65 6.52 6.32 -10.40
CA PHE A 65 6.61 7.37 -11.40
C PHE A 65 6.56 6.74 -12.78
N ILE A 66 5.63 7.20 -13.60
CA ILE A 66 5.53 6.81 -15.01
C ILE A 66 6.33 7.85 -15.79
N ASN A 67 7.45 7.45 -16.38
CA ASN A 67 8.34 8.38 -17.07
C ASN A 67 7.83 8.71 -18.48
N SER A 68 7.32 7.71 -19.20
CA SER A 68 6.71 7.88 -20.52
C SER A 68 5.95 6.63 -20.95
N ILE A 69 4.95 6.83 -21.81
CA ILE A 69 4.23 5.76 -22.48
C ILE A 69 4.25 6.02 -23.97
N VAL A 70 4.77 5.06 -24.73
CA VAL A 70 4.89 5.13 -26.19
C VAL A 70 4.16 3.96 -26.85
N LEU A 71 3.57 4.23 -28.01
CA LEU A 71 2.90 3.20 -28.80
C LEU A 71 3.95 2.35 -29.54
N THR A 72 3.76 1.03 -29.55
CA THR A 72 4.59 0.08 -30.29
C THR A 72 3.70 -0.92 -31.04
N GLY A 73 4.22 -1.56 -32.09
CA GLY A 73 3.45 -2.54 -32.89
C GLY A 73 3.01 -2.01 -34.25
N ALA A 74 2.05 -2.69 -34.88
CA ALA A 74 1.71 -2.48 -36.30
C ALA A 74 0.68 -1.36 -36.58
N GLY A 75 0.25 -0.62 -35.55
CA GLY A 75 -0.80 0.40 -35.62
C GLY A 75 -2.23 -0.17 -35.57
N GLY A 76 -3.20 0.63 -35.12
CA GLY A 76 -4.60 0.21 -34.95
C GLY A 76 -4.81 -0.79 -33.80
N ALA A 77 -5.66 -1.80 -33.99
CA ALA A 77 -6.05 -2.78 -32.95
C ALA A 77 -4.92 -3.72 -32.47
N GLY A 78 -3.72 -3.65 -33.08
CA GLY A 78 -2.52 -4.40 -32.68
C GLY A 78 -1.44 -3.51 -32.05
N THR A 79 -1.83 -2.34 -31.52
CA THR A 79 -0.91 -1.39 -30.89
C THR A 79 -0.75 -1.71 -29.41
N ASN A 80 0.50 -1.76 -28.95
CA ASN A 80 0.86 -1.99 -27.55
C ASN A 80 1.32 -0.69 -26.91
N LEU A 81 1.07 -0.55 -25.61
CA LEU A 81 1.59 0.50 -24.77
C LEU A 81 2.92 0.03 -24.19
N TYR A 82 4.02 0.63 -24.63
CA TYR A 82 5.33 0.45 -24.02
C TYR A 82 5.51 1.54 -22.96
N MET A 83 5.53 1.13 -21.70
CA MET A 83 5.65 2.03 -20.56
C MET A 83 7.01 1.87 -19.92
N THR A 84 7.64 3.00 -19.62
CA THR A 84 8.82 3.09 -18.75
C THR A 84 8.42 3.71 -17.43
N PHE A 85 8.79 3.07 -16.32
CA PHE A 85 8.45 3.51 -14.98
C PHE A 85 9.58 3.25 -14.00
N GLU A 86 9.54 3.93 -12.86
CA GLU A 86 10.46 3.74 -11.75
C GLU A 86 9.73 3.84 -10.42
N LEU A 87 10.28 3.19 -9.39
CA LEU A 87 9.80 3.36 -8.03
C LEU A 87 10.27 4.70 -7.47
N ALA A 88 9.42 5.35 -6.69
CA ALA A 88 9.75 6.62 -6.07
C ALA A 88 10.99 6.52 -5.16
N PRO A 89 11.83 7.56 -5.09
CA PRO A 89 12.98 7.55 -4.19
C PRO A 89 12.55 7.34 -2.74
N GLY A 90 13.24 6.42 -2.05
CA GLY A 90 12.93 6.08 -0.66
C GLY A 90 11.82 5.05 -0.47
N SER A 91 11.24 4.52 -1.55
CA SER A 91 10.39 3.32 -1.48
C SER A 91 11.21 2.07 -1.18
N ASP A 92 10.56 1.10 -0.53
CA ASP A 92 11.09 -0.24 -0.44
C ASP A 92 10.90 -1.02 -1.75
N SER A 93 11.70 -2.08 -1.93
CA SER A 93 11.56 -2.96 -3.07
C SER A 93 10.21 -3.67 -3.06
N LEU A 94 9.53 -3.71 -4.21
CA LEU A 94 8.21 -4.33 -4.34
C LEU A 94 8.24 -5.51 -5.31
N LEU A 95 7.42 -6.53 -5.07
CA LEU A 95 7.25 -7.61 -6.05
C LEU A 95 6.50 -7.08 -7.29
N ALA A 96 6.93 -7.49 -8.48
CA ALA A 96 6.27 -7.09 -9.72
C ALA A 96 4.78 -7.49 -9.76
N THR A 97 4.42 -8.60 -9.12
CA THR A 97 3.03 -9.07 -8.99
C THR A 97 2.18 -8.22 -8.04
N ALA A 98 2.80 -7.45 -7.16
CA ALA A 98 2.10 -6.55 -6.24
C ALA A 98 1.83 -5.17 -6.86
N ILE A 99 2.37 -4.91 -8.06
CA ILE A 99 2.06 -3.70 -8.81
C ILE A 99 0.92 -4.02 -9.77
N GLU A 100 -0.23 -3.42 -9.53
CA GLU A 100 -1.43 -3.61 -10.32
C GLU A 100 -1.68 -2.39 -11.19
N TYR A 101 -2.17 -2.61 -12.41
CA TYR A 101 -2.59 -1.54 -13.30
C TYR A 101 -4.05 -1.75 -13.70
N ASN A 102 -4.74 -0.65 -13.98
CA ASN A 102 -6.11 -0.61 -14.48
C ASN A 102 -6.20 0.48 -15.55
N ILE A 103 -6.58 0.09 -16.76
CA ILE A 103 -6.92 0.99 -17.85
C ILE A 103 -8.43 1.12 -17.86
N ILE A 104 -8.94 2.33 -17.67
CA ILE A 104 -10.34 2.72 -17.79
C ILE A 104 -10.51 3.35 -19.18
N CYS A 105 -11.40 2.77 -19.96
CA CYS A 105 -11.42 2.99 -21.40
C CYS A 105 -12.60 3.92 -21.71
N GLU A 106 -12.33 5.13 -22.20
CA GLU A 106 -13.38 6.12 -22.50
C GLU A 106 -13.89 5.99 -23.94
N GLY A 107 -13.24 5.13 -24.74
CA GLY A 107 -13.53 4.94 -26.15
C GLY A 107 -14.98 4.53 -26.45
N THR A 108 -15.56 5.17 -27.47
CA THR A 108 -16.83 4.83 -28.12
C THR A 108 -16.76 3.57 -29.01
N GLY A 109 -15.79 2.68 -28.77
CA GLY A 109 -15.60 1.46 -29.55
C GLY A 109 -16.72 0.45 -29.27
N GLY A 110 -17.23 -0.21 -30.31
CA GLY A 110 -18.30 -1.22 -30.21
C GLY A 110 -17.88 -2.58 -29.62
N GLY A 111 -16.84 -2.61 -28.78
CA GLY A 111 -16.37 -3.82 -28.08
C GLY A 111 -16.90 -3.92 -26.65
N THR A 112 -16.53 -5.01 -25.97
CA THR A 112 -16.92 -5.30 -24.59
C THR A 112 -15.80 -4.95 -23.61
N GLY A 113 -16.16 -4.39 -22.45
CA GLY A 113 -15.23 -4.08 -21.35
C GLY A 113 -14.83 -2.61 -21.29
N LEU A 114 -15.21 -1.92 -20.20
CA LEU A 114 -14.89 -0.51 -19.93
C LEU A 114 -13.64 -0.34 -19.05
N SER A 115 -13.06 -1.45 -18.61
CA SER A 115 -11.85 -1.47 -17.81
C SER A 115 -11.08 -2.77 -18.05
N GLN A 116 -9.77 -2.68 -18.14
CA GLN A 116 -8.86 -3.82 -18.22
C GLN A 116 -7.75 -3.65 -17.19
N PHE A 117 -7.51 -4.68 -16.40
CA PHE A 117 -6.56 -4.63 -15.30
C PHE A 117 -5.61 -5.81 -15.38
N GLY A 118 -4.46 -5.69 -14.73
CA GLY A 118 -3.45 -6.73 -14.63
C GLY A 118 -2.39 -6.36 -13.62
N ASN A 119 -1.29 -7.10 -13.59
CA ASN A 119 -0.13 -6.77 -12.77
C ASN A 119 1.15 -6.84 -13.59
N PHE A 120 2.23 -6.29 -13.07
CA PHE A 120 3.52 -6.25 -13.75
C PHE A 120 4.35 -7.54 -13.61
N GLY A 121 3.89 -8.52 -12.84
CA GLY A 121 4.59 -9.78 -12.57
C GLY A 121 4.05 -11.00 -13.34
N SER A 122 2.95 -10.87 -14.09
CA SER A 122 2.36 -11.95 -14.87
C SER A 122 1.99 -11.52 -16.29
N THR A 123 2.10 -12.43 -17.25
CA THR A 123 1.84 -12.13 -18.67
C THR A 123 0.36 -12.12 -19.05
N ALA A 124 -0.52 -12.54 -18.14
CA ALA A 124 -1.96 -12.61 -18.35
C ALA A 124 -2.69 -11.99 -17.16
N ALA A 125 -3.70 -11.16 -17.44
CA ALA A 125 -4.68 -10.76 -16.44
C ALA A 125 -5.73 -11.87 -16.23
N PRO A 126 -6.51 -11.82 -15.14
CA PRO A 126 -7.68 -12.71 -14.95
C PRO A 126 -8.77 -12.55 -16.02
N ALA A 127 -8.73 -11.50 -16.84
CA ALA A 127 -9.63 -11.28 -17.97
C ALA A 127 -8.95 -11.69 -19.28
N THR A 128 -9.61 -12.53 -20.08
CA THR A 128 -9.14 -13.08 -21.37
C THR A 128 -8.95 -12.03 -22.49
N THR A 129 -8.95 -10.74 -22.15
CA THR A 129 -9.00 -9.60 -23.07
C THR A 129 -7.81 -8.63 -22.94
N ILE A 130 -6.80 -8.93 -22.11
CA ILE A 130 -5.58 -8.12 -22.04
C ILE A 130 -4.35 -9.02 -21.85
N THR A 131 -3.29 -8.70 -22.58
CA THR A 131 -1.97 -9.35 -22.44
C THR A 131 -0.96 -8.30 -21.98
N SER A 132 -0.07 -8.66 -21.07
CA SER A 132 1.05 -7.82 -20.67
C SER A 132 2.34 -8.62 -20.76
N THR A 133 3.48 -7.96 -20.90
CA THR A 133 4.75 -8.57 -20.52
C THR A 133 4.91 -8.46 -19.01
N VAL A 134 5.74 -9.33 -18.46
CA VAL A 134 6.36 -9.11 -17.15
C VAL A 134 7.27 -7.89 -17.21
N ALA A 135 7.35 -7.13 -16.12
CA ALA A 135 8.27 -6.02 -16.00
C ALA A 135 9.71 -6.51 -16.18
N SER A 136 10.52 -5.70 -16.84
CA SER A 136 11.94 -5.97 -17.06
C SER A 136 12.73 -4.70 -16.77
N GLN A 137 13.89 -4.81 -16.13
CA GLN A 137 14.74 -3.66 -15.90
C GLN A 137 15.33 -3.17 -17.24
N LEU A 138 15.25 -1.87 -17.48
CA LEU A 138 15.71 -1.26 -18.72
C LEU A 138 17.18 -1.60 -18.99
N GLY A 139 17.46 -2.11 -20.19
CA GLY A 139 18.81 -2.53 -20.59
C GLY A 139 19.22 -3.94 -20.13
N THR A 140 18.35 -4.67 -19.44
CA THR A 140 18.55 -6.07 -19.07
C THR A 140 17.58 -6.98 -19.81
N ALA A 141 17.97 -8.23 -20.04
CA ALA A 141 17.10 -9.23 -20.63
C ALA A 141 16.46 -10.10 -19.54
N GLY A 142 15.13 -10.15 -19.51
CA GLY A 142 14.36 -11.08 -18.67
C GLY A 142 13.44 -10.43 -17.65
N PRO A 143 12.53 -11.21 -17.03
CA PRO A 143 11.61 -10.73 -16.01
C PRO A 143 12.34 -10.22 -14.77
N ALA A 144 11.92 -9.07 -14.28
CA ALA A 144 12.18 -8.61 -12.93
C ALA A 144 11.09 -9.14 -12.01
N VAL A 145 11.46 -10.01 -11.07
CA VAL A 145 10.55 -10.49 -10.01
C VAL A 145 10.31 -9.41 -8.96
N THR A 146 11.35 -8.61 -8.70
CA THR A 146 11.35 -7.52 -7.74
C THR A 146 11.74 -6.23 -8.44
N ILE A 147 11.01 -5.16 -8.12
CA ILE A 147 11.22 -3.82 -8.64
C ILE A 147 11.85 -3.00 -7.51
N ASN A 148 13.05 -2.49 -7.76
CA ASN A 148 13.85 -1.80 -6.78
C ASN A 148 13.85 -0.28 -7.06
N PRO A 149 13.92 0.57 -6.03
CA PRO A 149 14.09 2.01 -6.21
C PRO A 149 15.41 2.32 -6.93
N GLY A 150 15.40 3.39 -7.75
CA GLY A 150 16.59 3.88 -8.46
C GLY A 150 16.96 3.12 -9.74
N ALA A 151 16.15 2.15 -10.15
CA ALA A 151 16.23 1.53 -11.47
C ALA A 151 14.95 1.80 -12.27
N THR A 152 15.12 1.96 -13.58
CA THR A 152 13.99 2.09 -14.52
C THR A 152 13.58 0.73 -15.04
N TYR A 153 12.28 0.49 -15.10
CA TYR A 153 11.67 -0.74 -15.56
C TYR A 153 10.74 -0.46 -16.74
N THR A 154 10.48 -1.51 -17.51
CA THR A 154 9.69 -1.44 -18.73
C THR A 154 8.64 -2.52 -18.71
N VAL A 155 7.44 -2.19 -19.17
CA VAL A 155 6.34 -3.13 -19.36
C VAL A 155 5.63 -2.83 -20.67
N ILE A 156 5.23 -3.88 -21.37
CA ILE A 156 4.41 -3.76 -22.59
C ILE A 156 3.02 -4.26 -22.24
N ILE A 157 2.03 -3.39 -22.38
CA ILE A 157 0.63 -3.73 -22.20
C ILE A 157 -0.03 -3.75 -23.58
N THR A 158 -0.70 -4.84 -23.91
CA THR A 158 -1.46 -5.03 -25.15
C THR A 158 -2.95 -5.01 -24.80
N PRO A 159 -3.56 -3.82 -24.70
CA PRO A 159 -4.98 -3.72 -24.46
C PRO A 159 -5.76 -4.14 -25.72
N THR A 160 -6.95 -4.71 -25.53
CA THR A 160 -7.82 -5.11 -26.66
C THR A 160 -9.22 -4.53 -26.51
N GLY A 161 -10.12 -4.75 -27.47
CA GLY A 161 -11.51 -4.26 -27.38
C GLY A 161 -11.57 -2.74 -27.27
N ASN A 162 -12.33 -2.22 -26.29
CA ASN A 162 -12.54 -0.76 -26.12
C ASN A 162 -11.32 -0.02 -25.59
N CYS A 163 -10.34 -0.75 -25.05
CA CYS A 163 -9.10 -0.20 -24.52
C CYS A 163 -7.99 -0.20 -25.57
N ALA A 164 -8.25 -0.72 -26.77
CA ALA A 164 -7.29 -0.71 -27.86
C ALA A 164 -7.06 0.74 -28.33
N PRO A 165 -5.81 1.21 -28.49
CA PRO A 165 -5.51 2.56 -28.93
C PRO A 165 -6.24 2.92 -30.22
N ALA A 166 -7.08 3.95 -30.14
CA ALA A 166 -7.85 4.47 -31.26
C ALA A 166 -7.53 5.95 -31.49
N ALA A 167 -7.48 6.37 -32.75
CA ALA A 167 -7.21 7.76 -33.09
C ALA A 167 -8.25 8.70 -32.47
N LEU A 168 -7.78 9.82 -31.92
CA LEU A 168 -8.59 10.85 -31.26
C LEU A 168 -9.40 10.35 -30.04
N ALA A 169 -9.01 9.22 -29.45
CA ALA A 169 -9.58 8.71 -28.20
C ALA A 169 -8.69 9.05 -27.00
N SER A 170 -9.25 8.91 -25.81
CA SER A 170 -8.54 8.97 -24.53
C SER A 170 -8.89 7.76 -23.68
N ASP A 171 -7.91 7.26 -22.94
CA ASP A 171 -8.09 6.28 -21.88
C ASP A 171 -7.39 6.78 -20.62
N THR A 172 -7.80 6.30 -19.46
CA THR A 172 -7.14 6.60 -18.18
C THR A 172 -6.45 5.36 -17.67
N LEU A 173 -5.13 5.43 -17.50
CA LEU A 173 -4.35 4.40 -16.83
C LEU A 173 -4.20 4.77 -15.35
N VAL A 174 -4.44 3.81 -14.48
CA VAL A 174 -4.18 3.89 -13.04
C VAL A 174 -3.25 2.76 -12.67
N VAL A 175 -2.19 3.06 -11.93
CA VAL A 175 -1.21 2.08 -11.44
C VAL A 175 -1.13 2.19 -9.92
N GLN A 176 -1.22 1.05 -9.24
CA GLN A 176 -1.08 0.92 -7.79
C GLN A 176 0.18 0.14 -7.45
N ALA A 177 1.00 0.67 -6.55
CA ALA A 177 2.20 0.01 -6.07
C ALA A 177 1.95 -0.70 -4.72
N GLY A 178 1.37 -1.90 -4.72
CA GLY A 178 1.13 -2.68 -3.50
C GLY A 178 0.25 -1.94 -2.48
N ALA A 179 0.70 -1.86 -1.22
CA ALA A 179 0.06 -1.07 -0.16
C ALA A 179 0.34 0.45 -0.29
N GLY A 180 1.12 0.84 -1.30
CA GLY A 180 1.48 2.20 -1.61
C GLY A 180 0.37 3.00 -2.29
N GLY A 181 0.74 4.20 -2.73
CA GLY A 181 -0.16 5.10 -3.43
C GLY A 181 -0.46 4.67 -4.88
N PHE A 182 -1.49 5.31 -5.43
CA PHE A 182 -1.84 5.22 -6.85
C PHE A 182 -1.21 6.38 -7.63
N THR A 183 -0.85 6.10 -8.88
CA THR A 183 -0.51 7.08 -9.90
C THR A 183 -1.49 6.90 -11.05
N TYR A 184 -1.98 8.00 -11.62
CA TYR A 184 -2.86 7.94 -12.79
C TYR A 184 -2.31 8.82 -13.89
N GLU A 185 -2.50 8.38 -15.13
CA GLU A 185 -2.12 9.09 -16.34
C GLU A 185 -3.25 9.00 -17.37
N VAL A 186 -3.47 10.07 -18.11
CA VAL A 186 -4.45 10.09 -19.20
C VAL A 186 -3.73 9.82 -20.51
N LEU A 187 -3.97 8.66 -21.09
CA LEU A 187 -3.45 8.24 -22.38
C LEU A 187 -4.20 9.01 -23.48
N LYS A 188 -3.54 9.99 -24.09
CA LYS A 188 -4.13 10.77 -25.19
C LYS A 188 -3.59 10.29 -26.52
N TYR A 189 -4.44 9.67 -27.31
CA TYR A 189 -4.06 9.20 -28.65
C TYR A 189 -4.24 10.33 -29.66
N GLY A 190 -3.23 10.51 -30.52
CA GLY A 190 -3.26 11.51 -31.59
C GLY A 190 -4.22 11.14 -32.72
N ALA A 191 -4.14 11.88 -33.83
CA ALA A 191 -4.90 11.56 -35.05
C ALA A 191 -4.46 10.23 -35.70
N THR A 192 -3.29 9.72 -35.32
CA THR A 192 -2.75 8.41 -35.70
C THR A 192 -2.35 7.63 -34.46
N THR A 193 -2.27 6.31 -34.59
CA THR A 193 -1.75 5.40 -33.56
C THR A 193 -0.57 4.61 -34.12
N ASN A 194 0.45 5.33 -34.59
CA ASN A 194 1.64 4.72 -35.18
C ASN A 194 2.63 4.31 -34.09
N ALA A 195 3.51 3.35 -34.41
CA ALA A 195 4.63 3.03 -33.54
C ALA A 195 5.54 4.26 -33.37
N GLY A 196 5.89 4.56 -32.12
CA GLY A 196 6.69 5.71 -31.72
C GLY A 196 5.88 6.94 -31.29
N ASP A 197 4.55 6.93 -31.45
CA ASP A 197 3.70 8.01 -30.95
C ASP A 197 3.72 8.00 -29.41
N VAL A 198 4.03 9.14 -28.81
CA VAL A 198 4.04 9.34 -27.35
C VAL A 198 2.63 9.70 -26.90
N VAL A 199 2.09 8.98 -25.92
CA VAL A 199 0.73 9.19 -25.38
C VAL A 199 0.73 9.76 -23.96
N VAL A 200 1.89 9.71 -23.29
CA VAL A 200 2.23 10.37 -22.01
C VAL A 200 3.67 10.83 -22.05
#